data_AF-A0A9E2XQT4-F1
#
_entry.id   AF-A0A9E2XQT4-F1
#
_cell.length_a   1.000
_cell.length_b   1.000
_cell.length_c   1.000
_cell.angle_alpha   90.00
_cell.angle_beta   90.00
_cell.angle_gamma   90.00
#
_symmetry.space_group_name_H-M   'P 1'
#
loop_
_entity.id
_entity.type
_entity.pdbx_description
1 polymer ?
#
loop_
_entity_poly.entity_id
_entity_poly.type
_entity_poly.pdbx_seq_one_letter_code
_entity_poly.pdbx_strand_id
1 'polypeptide(L)'
;MRFGTQRAYPAVAEPRVERAAEHHFGGAAAAVDAIQKLSKTVSTLGRDAAEVRGALEDTQRVVQQQMDAMNALAQELERVRQTQDAIGNATQASGVAVNKARQALAGAGDEVGGIVHTLKQVSEAAGDITKIALQTRLVAFNASVEAKRAGDAGRGFGVVADAVKTLAGQVEASSKAIVGAIASLNERVDRFSRELSSDVRHQSAVHEAFGAVEQDVGRIAASAEASSRTVQTLFDRAGELGGEVREAMSSLKTAFAGSDRFLALSETLIETIAESGCEVEDAPFIRAVQDAAAEISGLLEHALRRGEISAAQLFDEQYRPIAGTEPAQHETAFNALADRLFPEVQERLLSFSDKVVFCIAVDRNGYVSTHNRKYCQRQRPGDTVWNTAHSRYRRIFNDRTGLASARNQKPFLLQTYRRDMGGGRFVLLKEAAAPITVDGRHWGGLRLAFNF
;
A
#
# COMPACT_ATOMS: atom_id res chain seq x y z
N MET A 1 98.08 -77.89 -5.85
CA MET A 1 98.93 -76.84 -5.26
C MET A 1 98.23 -75.49 -5.40
N ARG A 2 98.07 -74.78 -4.28
CA ARG A 2 97.90 -73.31 -4.08
C ARG A 2 96.82 -72.50 -4.86
N PHE A 3 95.89 -71.97 -4.06
CA PHE A 3 95.35 -70.59 -3.94
C PHE A 3 94.96 -69.76 -5.18
N GLY A 4 93.73 -69.21 -5.13
CA GLY A 4 93.33 -68.02 -5.88
C GLY A 4 91.82 -67.73 -5.79
N THR A 5 91.41 -66.96 -4.77
CA THR A 5 90.05 -66.41 -4.62
C THR A 5 89.72 -65.40 -5.71
N GLN A 6 88.62 -65.60 -6.45
CA GLN A 6 88.08 -64.60 -7.38
C GLN A 6 86.62 -64.30 -6.99
N ARG A 7 86.42 -63.15 -6.34
CA ARG A 7 85.11 -62.57 -6.05
C ARG A 7 84.47 -62.12 -7.37
N ALA A 8 83.30 -62.66 -7.69
CA ALA A 8 82.42 -62.12 -8.72
C ALA A 8 81.72 -60.86 -8.17
N TYR A 9 81.86 -59.74 -8.88
CA TYR A 9 81.04 -58.55 -8.67
C TYR A 9 79.64 -58.79 -9.26
N PRO A 10 78.54 -58.47 -8.56
CA PRO A 10 77.21 -58.47 -9.17
C PRO A 10 77.07 -57.26 -10.09
N ALA A 11 76.33 -57.46 -11.18
CA ALA A 11 75.96 -56.43 -12.15
C ALA A 11 75.28 -55.23 -11.46
N VAL A 12 75.67 -54.03 -11.87
CA VAL A 12 75.00 -52.78 -11.51
C VAL A 12 73.60 -52.81 -12.14
N ALA A 13 72.58 -53.07 -11.33
CA ALA A 13 71.20 -52.85 -11.73
C ALA A 13 70.90 -51.34 -11.69
N GLU A 14 70.44 -50.80 -12.82
CA GLU A 14 69.91 -49.44 -12.93
C GLU A 14 68.83 -49.18 -11.86
N PRO A 15 68.78 -48.00 -11.24
CA PRO A 15 67.80 -47.73 -10.19
C PRO A 15 66.42 -47.49 -10.81
N ARG A 16 65.44 -48.33 -10.45
CA ARG A 16 64.12 -48.03 -9.82
C ARG A 16 63.47 -46.63 -9.95
N VAL A 17 63.73 -45.83 -10.99
CA VAL A 17 63.16 -44.49 -11.18
C VAL A 17 61.80 -44.50 -11.89
N GLU A 18 61.52 -45.50 -12.74
CA GLU A 18 60.25 -45.56 -13.50
C GLU A 18 58.99 -45.80 -12.65
N ARG A 19 59.03 -46.67 -11.63
CA ARG A 19 57.84 -46.95 -10.80
C ARG A 19 57.46 -45.82 -9.81
N ALA A 20 58.40 -44.96 -9.43
CA ALA A 20 58.11 -43.80 -8.59
C ALA A 20 57.47 -42.65 -9.39
N ALA A 21 57.84 -42.53 -10.68
CA ALA A 21 57.23 -41.58 -11.61
C ALA A 21 55.77 -41.95 -11.90
N GLU A 22 55.45 -43.22 -12.18
CA GLU A 22 54.07 -43.67 -12.46
C GLU A 22 53.09 -43.40 -11.30
N HIS A 23 53.51 -43.59 -10.04
CA HIS A 23 52.69 -43.27 -8.87
C HIS A 23 52.54 -41.75 -8.62
N HIS A 24 53.55 -40.93 -8.94
CA HIS A 24 53.45 -39.47 -8.86
C HIS A 24 52.57 -38.87 -9.96
N PHE A 25 52.63 -39.40 -11.18
CA PHE A 25 51.76 -38.98 -12.29
C PHE A 25 50.28 -39.35 -12.04
N GLY A 26 50.01 -40.52 -11.45
CA GLY A 26 48.65 -40.90 -11.04
C GLY A 26 48.05 -40.01 -9.94
N GLY A 27 48.87 -39.57 -8.97
CA GLY A 27 48.44 -38.64 -7.92
C GLY A 27 48.18 -37.22 -8.43
N ALA A 28 49.01 -36.72 -9.35
CA ALA A 28 48.82 -35.42 -9.98
C ALA A 28 47.57 -35.39 -10.89
N ALA A 29 47.32 -36.44 -11.68
CA ALA A 29 46.12 -36.55 -12.50
C ALA A 29 44.84 -36.61 -11.65
N ALA A 30 44.86 -37.35 -10.53
CA ALA A 30 43.75 -37.40 -9.59
C ALA A 30 43.50 -36.04 -8.90
N ALA A 31 44.56 -35.29 -8.58
CA ALA A 31 44.43 -33.94 -8.01
C ALA A 31 43.81 -32.95 -9.01
N VAL A 32 44.21 -33.01 -10.28
CA VAL A 32 43.62 -32.17 -11.35
C VAL A 32 42.14 -32.51 -11.55
N ASP A 33 41.76 -33.79 -11.62
CA ASP A 33 40.36 -34.22 -11.71
C ASP A 33 39.53 -33.75 -10.50
N ALA A 34 40.09 -33.82 -9.29
CA ALA A 34 39.44 -33.32 -8.08
C ALA A 34 39.22 -31.80 -8.14
N ILE A 35 40.21 -31.02 -8.61
CA ILE A 35 40.10 -29.57 -8.76
C ILE A 35 39.07 -29.19 -9.84
N GLN A 36 39.01 -29.93 -10.95
CA GLN A 36 38.00 -29.72 -12.00
C GLN A 36 36.58 -30.02 -11.48
N LYS A 37 36.40 -31.13 -10.75
CA LYS A 37 35.11 -31.45 -10.09
C LYS A 37 34.72 -30.40 -9.05
N LEU A 38 35.68 -29.91 -8.28
CA LEU A 38 35.46 -28.84 -7.31
C LEU A 38 35.03 -27.56 -8.03
N SER A 39 35.70 -27.17 -9.11
CA SER A 39 35.36 -26.00 -9.93
C SER A 39 33.92 -26.05 -10.47
N LYS A 40 33.50 -27.21 -10.99
CA LYS A 40 32.11 -27.43 -11.44
C LYS A 40 31.10 -27.34 -10.30
N THR A 41 31.44 -27.90 -9.14
CA THR A 41 30.59 -27.86 -7.94
C THR A 41 30.44 -26.44 -7.42
N VAL A 42 31.54 -25.68 -7.35
CA VAL A 42 31.55 -24.27 -6.93
C VAL A 42 30.78 -23.40 -7.92
N SER A 43 30.92 -23.63 -9.22
CA SER A 43 30.12 -22.95 -10.25
C SER A 43 28.62 -23.18 -10.06
N THR A 44 28.22 -24.40 -9.69
CA THR A 44 26.82 -24.74 -9.43
C THR A 44 26.34 -24.07 -8.13
N LEU A 45 27.16 -24.08 -7.08
CA LEU A 45 26.88 -23.38 -5.83
C LEU A 45 26.68 -21.87 -6.04
N GLY A 46 27.53 -21.22 -6.83
CA GLY A 46 27.39 -19.80 -7.17
C GLY A 46 26.08 -19.49 -7.92
N ARG A 47 25.66 -20.39 -8.82
CA ARG A 47 24.36 -20.33 -9.51
C ARG A 47 23.19 -20.44 -8.53
N ASP A 48 23.16 -21.49 -7.74
CA ASP A 48 22.06 -21.73 -6.79
C ASP A 48 21.97 -20.60 -5.76
N ALA A 49 23.10 -20.09 -5.28
CA ALA A 49 23.14 -18.98 -4.34
C ALA A 49 22.58 -17.67 -4.94
N ALA A 50 22.89 -17.38 -6.20
CA ALA A 50 22.37 -16.21 -6.92
C ALA A 50 20.88 -16.34 -7.25
N GLU A 51 20.39 -17.55 -7.55
CA GLU A 51 18.96 -17.82 -7.72
C GLU A 51 18.19 -17.62 -6.41
N VAL A 52 18.68 -18.21 -5.32
CA VAL A 52 18.12 -18.03 -3.97
C VAL A 52 18.08 -16.54 -3.62
N ARG A 53 19.16 -15.80 -3.88
CA ARG A 53 19.20 -14.36 -3.61
C ARG A 53 18.09 -13.61 -4.32
N GLY A 54 17.90 -13.85 -5.62
CA GLY A 54 16.86 -13.16 -6.35
C GLY A 54 15.45 -13.57 -5.90
N ALA A 55 15.25 -14.82 -5.49
CA ALA A 55 13.98 -15.23 -4.86
C ALA A 55 13.74 -14.50 -3.52
N LEU A 56 14.80 -14.24 -2.74
CA LEU A 56 14.71 -13.42 -1.52
C LEU A 56 14.38 -11.95 -1.84
N GLU A 57 14.95 -11.36 -2.89
CA GLU A 57 14.62 -10.00 -3.34
C GLU A 57 13.15 -9.88 -3.77
N ASP A 58 12.65 -10.89 -4.49
CA ASP A 58 11.25 -10.95 -4.89
C ASP A 58 10.33 -11.11 -3.67
N THR A 59 10.71 -11.97 -2.71
CA THR A 59 9.95 -12.16 -1.46
C THR A 59 9.96 -10.89 -0.60
N GLN A 60 11.11 -10.19 -0.49
CA GLN A 60 11.21 -8.93 0.24
C GLN A 60 10.25 -7.88 -0.33
N ARG A 61 10.13 -7.80 -1.65
CA ARG A 61 9.19 -6.86 -2.30
C ARG A 61 7.74 -7.16 -1.92
N VAL A 62 7.36 -8.43 -1.89
CA VAL A 62 6.01 -8.87 -1.48
C VAL A 62 5.76 -8.55 -0.02
N VAL A 63 6.72 -8.86 0.87
CA VAL A 63 6.58 -8.57 2.30
C VAL A 63 6.47 -7.06 2.57
N GLN A 64 7.22 -6.23 1.83
CA GLN A 64 7.11 -4.78 1.93
C GLN A 64 5.72 -4.28 1.48
N GLN A 65 5.19 -4.79 0.37
CA GLN A 65 3.82 -4.48 -0.06
C GLN A 65 2.78 -4.89 0.99
N GLN A 66 2.99 -6.03 1.66
CA GLN A 66 2.11 -6.49 2.73
C GLN A 66 2.18 -5.56 3.95
N MET A 67 3.36 -5.03 4.31
CA MET A 67 3.49 -4.00 5.37
C MET A 67 2.66 -2.75 5.04
N ASP A 68 2.75 -2.26 3.81
CA ASP A 68 2.03 -1.07 3.38
C ASP A 68 0.51 -1.30 3.40
N ALA A 69 0.06 -2.48 2.95
CA ALA A 69 -1.33 -2.89 3.03
C ALA A 69 -1.85 -3.00 4.48
N MET A 70 -1.02 -3.50 5.41
CA MET A 70 -1.40 -3.56 6.83
C MET A 70 -1.54 -2.17 7.45
N ASN A 71 -0.66 -1.23 7.11
CA ASN A 71 -0.77 0.16 7.57
C ASN A 71 -2.04 0.84 7.04
N ALA A 72 -2.38 0.60 5.77
CA ALA A 72 -3.63 1.10 5.18
C ALA A 72 -4.87 0.48 5.86
N LEU A 73 -4.84 -0.83 6.11
CA LEU A 73 -5.93 -1.53 6.81
C LEU A 73 -6.15 -0.96 8.22
N ALA A 74 -5.07 -0.70 8.97
CA ALA A 74 -5.17 -0.12 10.31
C ALA A 74 -5.84 1.27 10.30
N GLN A 75 -5.52 2.11 9.30
CA GLN A 75 -6.17 3.41 9.14
C GLN A 75 -7.66 3.29 8.80
N GLU A 76 -8.03 2.35 7.93
CA GLU A 76 -9.44 2.10 7.60
C GLU A 76 -10.23 1.57 8.80
N LEU A 77 -9.66 0.64 9.58
CA LEU A 77 -10.31 0.14 10.79
C LEU A 77 -10.58 1.26 11.81
N GLU A 78 -9.65 2.19 11.97
CA GLU A 78 -9.85 3.36 12.84
C GLU A 78 -10.96 4.29 12.33
N ARG A 79 -11.06 4.51 11.01
CA ARG A 79 -12.19 5.27 10.42
C ARG A 79 -13.52 4.59 10.65
N VAL A 80 -13.58 3.27 10.49
CA VAL A 80 -14.81 2.50 10.76
C VAL A 80 -15.17 2.60 12.24
N ARG A 81 -14.22 2.49 13.16
CA ARG A 81 -14.45 2.66 14.61
C ARG A 81 -15.09 4.02 14.92
N GLN A 82 -14.51 5.11 14.41
CA GLN A 82 -15.05 6.47 14.59
C GLN A 82 -16.47 6.61 14.02
N THR A 83 -16.73 5.95 12.89
CA THR A 83 -18.07 5.94 12.28
C THR A 83 -19.07 5.19 13.16
N GLN A 84 -18.70 4.06 13.75
CA GLN A 84 -19.56 3.34 14.68
C GLN A 84 -19.87 4.14 15.95
N ASP A 85 -18.88 4.84 16.50
CA ASP A 85 -19.09 5.74 17.65
C ASP A 85 -20.06 6.87 17.31
N ALA A 86 -19.93 7.46 16.12
CA ALA A 86 -20.85 8.50 15.63
C ALA A 86 -22.28 7.96 15.45
N ILE A 87 -22.44 6.75 14.90
CA ILE A 87 -23.74 6.08 14.78
C ILE A 87 -24.35 5.83 16.16
N GLY A 88 -23.57 5.33 17.12
CA GLY A 88 -24.02 5.11 18.49
C GLY A 88 -24.57 6.40 19.14
N ASN A 89 -23.81 7.48 19.04
CA ASN A 89 -24.21 8.80 19.55
C ASN A 89 -25.48 9.34 18.88
N ALA A 90 -25.57 9.25 17.55
CA ALA A 90 -26.74 9.69 16.79
C ALA A 90 -27.99 8.87 17.13
N THR A 91 -27.83 7.57 17.35
CA THR A 91 -28.91 6.65 17.72
C THR A 91 -29.43 6.95 19.13
N GLN A 92 -28.52 7.20 20.08
CA GLN A 92 -28.90 7.64 21.43
C GLN A 92 -29.64 8.98 21.40
N ALA A 93 -29.14 9.96 20.63
CA ALA A 93 -29.81 11.25 20.47
C ALA A 93 -31.21 11.09 19.85
N SER A 94 -31.37 10.19 18.87
CA SER A 94 -32.66 9.87 18.26
C SER A 94 -33.64 9.28 19.28
N GLY A 95 -33.19 8.35 20.12
CA GLY A 95 -34.00 7.78 21.19
C GLY A 95 -34.47 8.84 22.21
N VAL A 96 -33.61 9.80 22.57
CA VAL A 96 -34.00 10.93 23.43
C VAL A 96 -35.02 11.84 22.74
N ALA A 97 -34.85 12.12 21.44
CA ALA A 97 -35.75 12.96 20.67
C ALA A 97 -37.16 12.34 20.56
N VAL A 98 -37.25 11.03 20.32
CA VAL A 98 -38.54 10.31 20.26
C VAL A 98 -39.25 10.35 21.61
N ASN A 99 -38.52 10.13 22.72
CA ASN A 99 -39.09 10.24 24.06
C ASN A 99 -39.63 11.65 24.36
N LYS A 100 -38.89 12.70 23.97
CA LYS A 100 -39.37 14.09 24.10
C LYS A 100 -40.62 14.35 23.25
N ALA A 101 -40.66 13.81 22.03
CA ALA A 101 -41.82 13.94 21.15
C ALA A 101 -43.06 13.24 21.74
N ARG A 102 -42.90 12.05 22.34
CA ARG A 102 -43.98 11.37 23.08
C ARG A 102 -44.48 12.20 24.26
N GLN A 103 -43.59 12.79 25.05
CA GLN A 103 -43.97 13.64 26.18
C GLN A 103 -44.74 14.88 25.73
N ALA A 104 -44.30 15.54 24.65
CA ALA A 104 -45.01 16.67 24.07
C ALA A 104 -46.39 16.28 23.55
N LEU A 105 -46.52 15.09 22.94
CA LEU A 105 -47.80 14.56 22.47
C LEU A 105 -48.76 14.27 23.64
N ALA A 106 -48.25 13.70 24.74
CA ALA A 106 -49.03 13.47 25.95
C ALA A 106 -49.55 14.79 26.54
N GLY A 107 -48.68 15.80 26.64
CA GLY A 107 -49.08 17.14 27.10
C GLY A 107 -50.13 17.80 26.19
N ALA A 108 -50.03 17.62 24.87
CA ALA A 108 -51.06 18.09 23.94
C ALA A 108 -52.40 17.37 24.15
N GLY A 109 -52.38 16.08 24.51
CA GLY A 109 -53.57 15.33 24.89
C GLY A 109 -54.24 15.90 26.15
N ASP A 110 -53.46 16.26 27.17
CA ASP A 110 -53.96 16.87 28.40
C ASP A 110 -54.62 18.23 28.15
N GLU A 111 -53.99 19.10 27.35
CA GLU A 111 -54.54 20.40 26.94
C GLU A 111 -55.86 20.25 26.17
N VAL A 112 -55.94 19.28 25.26
CA VAL A 112 -57.18 18.95 24.55
C VAL A 112 -58.27 18.52 25.52
N GLY A 113 -57.95 17.72 26.53
CA GLY A 113 -58.88 17.38 27.62
C GLY A 113 -59.40 18.60 28.37
N GLY A 114 -58.52 19.58 28.65
CA GLY A 114 -58.87 20.87 29.23
C GLY A 114 -59.84 21.67 28.36
N ILE A 115 -59.59 21.75 27.05
CA ILE A 115 -60.47 22.43 26.08
C ILE A 115 -61.87 21.81 26.08
N VAL A 116 -61.99 20.48 26.09
CA VAL A 116 -63.28 19.79 26.15
C VAL A 116 -64.05 20.18 27.43
N HIS A 117 -63.36 20.27 28.57
CA HIS A 117 -63.97 20.71 29.82
C HIS A 117 -64.49 22.14 29.74
N THR A 118 -63.68 23.08 29.21
CA THR A 118 -64.09 24.48 29.03
C THR A 118 -65.27 24.61 28.07
N LEU A 119 -65.25 23.90 26.93
CA LEU A 119 -66.36 23.91 25.98
C LEU A 119 -67.68 23.45 26.61
N LYS A 120 -67.62 22.44 27.49
CA LYS A 120 -68.79 21.98 28.24
C LYS A 120 -69.34 23.07 29.17
N GLN A 121 -68.48 23.75 29.94
CA GLN A 121 -68.88 24.86 30.81
C GLN A 121 -69.52 26.00 30.03
N VAL A 122 -68.95 26.38 28.88
CA VAL A 122 -69.50 27.44 28.03
C VAL A 122 -70.85 27.01 27.44
N SER A 123 -71.01 25.74 27.04
CA SER A 123 -72.29 25.21 26.56
C SER A 123 -73.38 25.27 27.63
N GLU A 124 -73.05 24.93 28.87
CA GLU A 124 -73.97 24.99 30.02
C GLU A 124 -74.40 26.43 30.29
N ALA A 125 -73.44 27.37 30.34
CA ALA A 125 -73.72 28.80 30.53
C ALA A 125 -74.59 29.38 29.40
N ALA A 126 -74.32 29.03 28.14
CA ALA A 126 -75.14 29.44 27.00
C ALA A 126 -76.57 28.86 27.08
N GLY A 127 -76.70 27.64 27.58
CA GLY A 127 -77.99 27.01 27.88
C GLY A 127 -78.78 27.78 28.95
N ASP A 128 -78.12 28.22 30.01
CA ASP A 128 -78.75 29.00 31.07
C ASP A 128 -79.14 30.41 30.61
N ILE A 129 -78.33 31.08 29.79
CA ILE A 129 -78.70 32.35 29.16
C ILE A 129 -79.94 32.16 28.27
N THR A 130 -80.04 31.04 27.55
CA THR A 130 -81.23 30.72 26.74
C THR A 130 -82.48 30.59 27.63
N LYS A 131 -82.38 29.95 28.80
CA LYS A 131 -83.48 29.85 29.78
C LYS A 131 -83.88 31.22 30.33
N ILE A 132 -82.91 32.05 30.70
CA ILE A 132 -83.15 33.42 31.19
C ILE A 132 -83.84 34.25 30.11
N ALA A 133 -83.35 34.21 28.87
CA ALA A 133 -83.94 34.92 27.74
C ALA A 133 -85.40 34.50 27.50
N LEU A 134 -85.72 33.20 27.59
CA LEU A 134 -87.08 32.69 27.49
C LEU A 134 -87.98 33.22 28.63
N GLN A 135 -87.49 33.23 29.86
CA GLN A 135 -88.21 33.77 31.02
C GLN A 135 -88.42 35.29 30.88
N THR A 136 -87.40 36.05 30.51
CA THR A 136 -87.50 37.49 30.27
C THR A 136 -88.50 37.80 29.16
N ARG A 137 -88.51 37.00 28.09
CA ARG A 137 -89.47 37.12 26.99
C ARG A 137 -90.91 36.85 27.44
N LEU A 138 -91.13 35.88 28.33
CA LEU A 138 -92.43 35.60 28.95
C LEU A 138 -92.90 36.75 29.86
N VAL A 139 -92.00 37.28 30.70
CA VAL A 139 -92.30 38.45 31.56
C VAL A 139 -92.64 39.68 30.72
N ALA A 140 -91.84 39.96 29.68
CA ALA A 140 -92.07 41.07 28.76
C ALA A 140 -93.39 40.89 27.98
N PHE A 141 -93.74 39.65 27.61
CA PHE A 141 -95.03 39.34 27.01
C PHE A 141 -96.20 39.65 27.95
N ASN A 142 -96.13 39.19 29.21
CA ASN A 142 -97.15 39.47 30.22
C ASN A 142 -97.28 40.98 30.48
N ALA A 143 -96.16 41.70 30.55
CA ALA A 143 -96.15 43.16 30.68
C ALA A 143 -96.76 43.88 29.47
N SER A 144 -96.50 43.42 28.24
CA SER A 144 -97.10 43.96 27.01
C SER A 144 -98.63 43.74 26.98
N VAL A 145 -99.11 42.59 27.49
CA VAL A 145 -100.54 42.31 27.64
C VAL A 145 -101.19 43.24 28.67
N GLU A 146 -100.59 43.43 29.84
CA GLU A 146 -101.15 44.31 30.89
C GLU A 146 -101.08 45.78 30.48
N ALA A 147 -100.04 46.20 29.76
CA ALA A 147 -99.94 47.54 29.18
C ALA A 147 -101.06 47.82 28.16
N LYS A 148 -101.44 46.83 27.34
CA LYS A 148 -102.62 46.93 26.45
C LYS A 148 -103.94 47.00 27.23
N ARG A 149 -104.01 46.31 28.36
CA ARG A 149 -105.19 46.27 29.24
C ARG A 149 -105.44 47.60 29.96
N ALA A 150 -104.36 48.33 30.28
CA ALA A 150 -104.40 49.66 30.90
C ALA A 150 -104.74 50.81 29.91
N GLY A 151 -104.95 50.53 28.62
CA GLY A 151 -105.34 51.53 27.62
C GLY A 151 -104.30 52.64 27.43
N ASP A 152 -104.74 53.90 27.38
CA ASP A 152 -103.85 55.06 27.13
C ASP A 152 -102.80 55.28 28.23
N ALA A 153 -103.13 54.95 29.49
CA ALA A 153 -102.19 55.05 30.61
C ALA A 153 -101.02 54.03 30.52
N GLY A 154 -101.20 52.95 29.75
CA GLY A 154 -100.21 51.88 29.57
C GLY A 154 -99.29 52.01 28.36
N ARG A 155 -99.51 52.98 27.46
CA ARG A 155 -98.76 53.09 26.18
C ARG A 155 -97.25 53.11 26.33
N GLY A 156 -96.72 53.86 27.31
CA GLY A 156 -95.27 53.94 27.57
C GLY A 156 -94.68 52.60 28.02
N PHE A 157 -95.39 51.87 28.89
CA PHE A 157 -95.00 50.54 29.34
C PHE A 157 -95.05 49.50 28.22
N GLY A 158 -96.01 49.63 27.28
CA GLY A 158 -96.13 48.75 26.12
C GLY A 158 -94.91 48.82 25.19
N VAL A 159 -94.41 50.04 24.92
CA VAL A 159 -93.21 50.23 24.09
C VAL A 159 -91.98 49.60 24.72
N VAL A 160 -91.79 49.79 26.03
CA VAL A 160 -90.68 49.16 26.78
C VAL A 160 -90.81 47.64 26.77
N ALA A 161 -92.02 47.10 27.01
CA ALA A 161 -92.26 45.66 27.01
C ALA A 161 -91.96 45.01 25.64
N ASP A 162 -92.34 45.63 24.53
CA ASP A 162 -92.03 45.11 23.19
C ASP A 162 -90.53 45.20 22.85
N ALA A 163 -89.84 46.24 23.33
CA ALA A 163 -88.38 46.35 23.20
C ALA A 163 -87.65 45.27 24.01
N VAL A 164 -88.04 45.04 25.27
CA VAL A 164 -87.48 43.95 26.11
C VAL A 164 -87.77 42.57 25.50
N LYS A 165 -88.97 42.36 24.97
CA LYS A 165 -89.33 41.11 24.28
C LYS A 165 -88.45 40.85 23.05
N THR A 166 -88.18 41.90 22.26
CA THR A 166 -87.32 41.82 21.07
C THR A 166 -85.87 41.52 21.46
N LEU A 167 -85.33 42.22 22.47
CA LEU A 167 -83.99 41.99 23.00
C LEU A 167 -83.84 40.56 23.54
N ALA A 168 -84.82 40.08 24.32
CA ALA A 168 -84.82 38.71 24.82
C ALA A 168 -84.83 37.67 23.68
N GLY A 169 -85.57 37.93 22.59
CA GLY A 169 -85.54 37.09 21.40
C GLY A 169 -84.17 37.07 20.69
N GLN A 170 -83.48 38.21 20.63
CA GLN A 170 -82.12 38.30 20.08
C GLN A 170 -81.09 37.57 20.95
N VAL A 171 -81.21 37.66 22.28
CA VAL A 171 -80.36 36.91 23.22
C VAL A 171 -80.58 35.41 23.06
N GLU A 172 -81.84 34.95 23.01
CA GLU A 172 -82.17 33.54 22.77
C GLU A 172 -81.56 33.00 21.46
N ALA A 173 -81.71 33.73 20.37
CA ALA A 173 -81.16 33.36 19.06
C ALA A 173 -79.62 33.30 19.09
N SER A 174 -78.98 34.28 19.74
CA SER A 174 -77.52 34.34 19.88
C SER A 174 -76.98 33.20 20.73
N SER A 175 -77.64 32.88 21.85
CA SER A 175 -77.25 31.75 22.71
C SER A 175 -77.41 30.41 21.99
N LYS A 176 -78.47 30.21 21.20
CA LYS A 176 -78.62 29.01 20.34
C LYS A 176 -77.52 28.88 19.30
N ALA A 177 -77.10 29.99 18.69
CA ALA A 177 -75.98 29.98 17.74
C ALA A 177 -74.65 29.59 18.43
N ILE A 178 -74.41 30.07 19.66
CA ILE A 178 -73.24 29.67 20.47
C ILE A 178 -73.26 28.17 20.76
N VAL A 179 -74.41 27.61 21.18
CA VAL A 179 -74.54 26.16 21.43
C VAL A 179 -74.24 25.35 20.16
N GLY A 180 -74.75 25.78 19.00
CA GLY A 180 -74.44 25.14 17.72
C GLY A 180 -72.96 25.20 17.35
N ALA A 181 -72.31 26.34 17.56
CA ALA A 181 -70.87 26.49 17.32
C ALA A 181 -70.03 25.61 18.25
N ILE A 182 -70.41 25.50 19.53
CA ILE A 182 -69.75 24.61 20.49
C ILE A 182 -69.91 23.15 20.11
N ALA A 183 -71.09 22.73 19.65
CA ALA A 183 -71.30 21.36 19.19
C ALA A 183 -70.35 21.00 18.03
N SER A 184 -70.17 21.92 17.07
CA SER A 184 -69.22 21.73 15.96
C SER A 184 -67.76 21.72 16.43
N LEU A 185 -67.39 22.59 17.38
CA LEU A 185 -66.06 22.57 18.01
C LEU A 185 -65.80 21.25 18.73
N ASN A 186 -66.77 20.75 19.50
CA ASN A 186 -66.65 19.47 20.20
C ASN A 186 -66.40 18.32 19.23
N GLU A 187 -67.11 18.26 18.09
CA GLU A 187 -66.91 17.21 17.10
C GLU A 187 -65.49 17.24 16.50
N ARG A 188 -64.95 18.44 16.24
CA ARG A 188 -63.58 18.63 15.75
C ARG A 188 -62.54 18.25 16.80
N VAL A 189 -62.75 18.66 18.05
CA VAL A 189 -61.86 18.36 19.17
C VAL A 189 -61.87 16.87 19.50
N ASP A 190 -63.02 16.22 19.45
CA ASP A 190 -63.14 14.78 19.68
C ASP A 190 -62.39 13.97 18.61
N ARG A 191 -62.50 14.37 17.33
CA ARG A 191 -61.70 13.76 16.26
C ARG A 191 -60.19 13.91 16.52
N PHE A 192 -59.76 15.11 16.87
CA PHE A 192 -58.35 15.38 17.17
C PHE A 192 -57.87 14.63 18.42
N SER A 193 -58.72 14.52 19.44
CA SER A 193 -58.45 13.72 20.65
C SER A 193 -58.25 12.24 20.33
N ARG A 194 -59.04 11.66 19.42
CA ARG A 194 -58.83 10.28 18.94
C ARG A 194 -57.52 10.09 18.16
N GLU A 195 -57.04 11.12 17.47
CA GLU A 195 -55.72 11.08 16.79
C GLU A 195 -54.55 11.22 17.78
N LEU A 196 -54.78 11.76 18.97
CA LEU A 196 -53.76 11.89 20.03
C LEU A 196 -53.79 10.74 21.03
N SER A 197 -54.94 10.07 21.20
CA SER A 197 -55.12 9.07 22.23
C SER A 197 -54.29 7.81 21.96
N SER A 198 -53.75 7.26 23.04
CA SER A 198 -53.00 6.00 23.06
C SER A 198 -53.86 4.82 23.49
N ASP A 199 -55.19 4.93 23.35
CA ASP A 199 -56.12 3.96 23.92
C ASP A 199 -55.92 2.60 23.24
N VAL A 200 -55.79 1.52 24.01
CA VAL A 200 -55.33 0.19 23.52
C VAL A 200 -56.20 -0.36 22.38
N ARG A 201 -57.46 0.11 22.28
CA ARG A 201 -58.38 -0.30 21.22
C ARG A 201 -58.14 0.43 19.91
N HIS A 202 -57.60 1.65 19.93
CA HIS A 202 -57.38 2.54 18.79
C HIS A 202 -56.02 3.24 18.95
N GLN A 203 -54.91 2.52 18.71
CA GLN A 203 -53.60 3.15 18.67
C GLN A 203 -53.58 4.17 17.53
N SER A 204 -53.33 5.43 17.85
CA SER A 204 -53.21 6.45 16.82
C SER A 204 -51.98 6.18 15.95
N ALA A 205 -52.07 6.51 14.66
CA ALA A 205 -50.97 6.37 13.71
C ALA A 205 -49.68 7.06 14.17
N VAL A 206 -49.79 8.08 15.04
CA VAL A 206 -48.64 8.79 15.62
C VAL A 206 -47.90 7.91 16.64
N HIS A 207 -48.63 7.21 17.51
CA HIS A 207 -48.03 6.31 18.50
C HIS A 207 -47.41 5.07 17.83
N GLU A 208 -48.04 4.55 16.78
CA GLU A 208 -47.46 3.48 15.95
C GLU A 208 -46.16 3.94 15.28
N ALA A 209 -46.16 5.15 14.70
CA ALA A 209 -44.96 5.73 14.09
C ALA A 209 -43.82 5.89 15.10
N PHE A 210 -44.09 6.36 16.33
CA PHE A 210 -43.08 6.43 17.37
C PHE A 210 -42.54 5.06 17.77
N GLY A 211 -43.42 4.05 17.91
CA GLY A 211 -43.00 2.68 18.20
C GLY A 211 -42.12 2.09 17.11
N ALA A 212 -42.45 2.34 15.84
CA ALA A 212 -41.63 1.91 14.71
C ALA A 212 -40.24 2.58 14.73
N VAL A 213 -40.17 3.90 14.98
CA VAL A 213 -38.91 4.62 15.09
C VAL A 213 -38.08 4.12 16.27
N GLU A 214 -38.69 3.84 17.42
CA GLU A 214 -38.01 3.25 18.60
C GLU A 214 -37.40 1.88 18.27
N GLN A 215 -38.15 1.04 17.55
CA GLN A 215 -37.67 -0.26 17.11
C GLN A 215 -36.49 -0.12 16.14
N ASP A 216 -36.58 0.79 15.17
CA ASP A 216 -35.50 1.03 14.21
C ASP A 216 -34.25 1.60 14.88
N VAL A 217 -34.41 2.55 15.81
CA VAL A 217 -33.32 3.06 16.65
C VAL A 217 -32.66 1.90 17.43
N GLY A 218 -33.45 1.01 18.04
CA GLY A 218 -32.94 -0.16 18.74
C GLY A 218 -32.17 -1.12 17.82
N ARG A 219 -32.66 -1.36 16.60
CA ARG A 219 -31.97 -2.19 15.59
C ARG A 219 -30.66 -1.56 15.14
N ILE A 220 -30.64 -0.25 14.91
CA ILE A 220 -29.42 0.48 14.51
C ILE A 220 -28.38 0.40 15.63
N ALA A 221 -28.78 0.62 16.89
CA ALA A 221 -27.88 0.52 18.04
C ALA A 221 -27.24 -0.87 18.15
N ALA A 222 -28.06 -1.93 18.07
CA ALA A 222 -27.57 -3.30 18.12
C ALA A 222 -26.61 -3.62 16.95
N SER A 223 -26.92 -3.12 15.75
CA SER A 223 -26.06 -3.26 14.57
C SER A 223 -24.72 -2.52 14.73
N ALA A 224 -24.74 -1.33 15.33
CA ALA A 224 -23.53 -0.55 15.60
C ALA A 224 -22.63 -1.27 16.63
N GLU A 225 -23.20 -1.79 17.71
CA GLU A 225 -22.46 -2.59 18.69
C GLU A 225 -21.83 -3.85 18.08
N ALA A 226 -22.58 -4.60 17.27
CA ALA A 226 -22.08 -5.79 16.58
C ALA A 226 -20.93 -5.43 15.61
N SER A 227 -21.06 -4.29 14.92
CA SER A 227 -20.02 -3.77 14.03
C SER A 227 -18.77 -3.38 14.81
N SER A 228 -18.90 -2.70 15.95
CA SER A 228 -17.76 -2.35 16.82
C SER A 228 -17.00 -3.58 17.32
N ARG A 229 -17.70 -4.66 17.72
CA ARG A 229 -17.06 -5.94 18.10
C ARG A 229 -16.31 -6.58 16.93
N THR A 230 -16.88 -6.49 15.73
CA THR A 230 -16.25 -7.02 14.51
C THR A 230 -14.99 -6.21 14.17
N VAL A 231 -15.06 -4.88 14.25
CA VAL A 231 -13.92 -3.97 14.03
C VAL A 231 -12.80 -4.25 15.03
N GLN A 232 -13.11 -4.46 16.31
CA GLN A 232 -12.10 -4.83 17.31
C GLN A 232 -11.42 -6.15 16.95
N THR A 233 -12.20 -7.17 16.56
CA THR A 233 -11.64 -8.47 16.13
C THR A 233 -10.72 -8.31 14.91
N LEU A 234 -11.09 -7.45 13.95
CA LEU A 234 -10.26 -7.15 12.79
C LEU A 234 -8.98 -6.42 13.17
N PHE A 235 -9.04 -5.52 14.16
CA PHE A 235 -7.88 -4.80 14.67
C PHE A 235 -6.87 -5.74 15.31
N ASP A 236 -7.34 -6.67 16.14
CA ASP A 236 -6.48 -7.68 16.80
C ASP A 236 -5.79 -8.56 15.75
N ARG A 237 -6.55 -9.05 14.75
CA ARG A 237 -6.00 -9.84 13.62
C ARG A 237 -5.01 -9.05 12.77
N ALA A 238 -5.27 -7.77 12.51
CA ALA A 238 -4.32 -6.92 11.79
C ALA A 238 -3.02 -6.73 12.59
N GLY A 239 -3.11 -6.65 13.92
CA GLY A 239 -1.96 -6.63 14.81
C GLY A 239 -1.12 -7.92 14.75
N GLU A 240 -1.77 -9.09 14.76
CA GLU A 240 -1.13 -10.40 14.61
C GLU A 240 -0.40 -10.51 13.26
N LEU A 241 -1.09 -10.21 12.15
CA LEU A 241 -0.50 -10.20 10.81
C LEU A 241 0.67 -9.21 10.72
N GLY A 242 0.54 -8.02 11.34
CA GLY A 242 1.62 -7.05 11.42
C GLY A 242 2.84 -7.57 12.22
N GLY A 243 2.63 -8.49 13.16
CA GLY A 243 3.68 -9.24 13.84
C GLY A 243 4.38 -10.24 12.92
N GLU A 244 3.60 -11.10 12.25
CA GLU A 244 4.11 -12.11 11.30
C GLU A 244 4.92 -11.48 10.16
N VAL A 245 4.46 -10.35 9.62
CA VAL A 245 5.16 -9.63 8.55
C VAL A 245 6.52 -9.09 9.04
N ARG A 246 6.60 -8.61 10.28
CA ARG A 246 7.89 -8.17 10.87
C ARG A 246 8.84 -9.34 11.09
N GLU A 247 8.32 -10.49 11.50
CA GLU A 247 9.12 -11.72 11.65
C GLU A 247 9.63 -12.23 10.29
N ALA A 248 8.79 -12.18 9.25
CA ALA A 248 9.17 -12.50 7.88
C ALA A 248 10.32 -11.59 7.39
N MET A 249 10.26 -10.27 7.66
CA MET A 249 11.34 -9.33 7.35
C MET A 249 12.66 -9.69 8.06
N SER A 250 12.59 -10.06 9.34
CA SER A 250 13.75 -10.50 10.11
C SER A 250 14.37 -11.79 9.55
N SER A 251 13.52 -12.74 9.18
CA SER A 251 13.92 -14.00 8.56
C SER A 251 14.56 -13.78 7.20
N LEU A 252 13.98 -12.90 6.38
CA LEU A 252 14.57 -12.49 5.09
C LEU A 252 15.95 -11.87 5.27
N LYS A 253 16.13 -10.96 6.23
CA LYS A 253 17.45 -10.36 6.53
C LYS A 253 18.50 -11.44 6.85
N THR A 254 18.11 -12.44 7.63
CA THR A 254 18.99 -13.58 7.97
C THR A 254 19.31 -14.43 6.75
N ALA A 255 18.31 -14.70 5.91
CA ALA A 255 18.46 -15.45 4.67
C ALA A 255 19.36 -14.72 3.65
N PHE A 256 19.23 -13.40 3.52
CA PHE A 256 20.12 -12.56 2.70
C PHE A 256 21.56 -12.67 3.17
N ALA A 257 21.80 -12.53 4.48
CA ALA A 257 23.14 -12.70 5.03
C ALA A 257 23.71 -14.11 4.77
N GLY A 258 22.86 -15.14 4.78
CA GLY A 258 23.23 -16.51 4.41
C GLY A 258 23.63 -16.65 2.95
N SER A 259 22.81 -16.13 2.04
CA SER A 259 23.09 -16.12 0.59
C SER A 259 24.37 -15.34 0.27
N ASP A 260 24.58 -14.19 0.92
CA ASP A 260 25.79 -13.40 0.75
C ASP A 260 27.06 -14.18 1.17
N ARG A 261 26.97 -15.00 2.23
CA ARG A 261 28.07 -15.90 2.64
C ARG A 261 28.33 -17.01 1.62
N PHE A 262 27.29 -17.61 1.05
CA PHE A 262 27.46 -18.64 0.01
C PHE A 262 28.13 -18.08 -1.25
N LEU A 263 27.72 -16.89 -1.68
CA LEU A 263 28.36 -16.20 -2.81
C LEU A 263 29.84 -15.90 -2.52
N ALA A 264 30.14 -15.34 -1.34
CA ALA A 264 31.51 -15.04 -0.95
C ALA A 264 32.39 -16.31 -0.83
N LEU A 265 31.84 -17.41 -0.32
CA LEU A 265 32.52 -18.70 -0.28
C LEU A 265 32.78 -19.23 -1.69
N SER A 266 31.80 -19.14 -2.60
CA SER A 266 31.97 -19.53 -3.99
C SER A 266 33.08 -18.72 -4.68
N GLU A 267 33.09 -17.40 -4.49
CA GLU A 267 34.11 -16.49 -5.02
C GLU A 267 35.52 -16.87 -4.49
N THR A 268 35.64 -17.13 -3.19
CA THR A 268 36.91 -17.53 -2.54
C THR A 268 37.41 -18.88 -3.05
N LEU A 269 36.52 -19.86 -3.20
CA LEU A 269 36.90 -21.19 -3.71
C LEU A 269 37.34 -21.12 -5.17
N ILE A 270 36.69 -20.28 -5.99
CA ILE A 270 37.14 -20.05 -7.37
C ILE A 270 38.55 -19.43 -7.38
N GLU A 271 38.80 -18.45 -6.51
CA GLU A 271 40.13 -17.83 -6.37
C GLU A 271 41.19 -18.87 -6.04
N THR A 272 40.96 -19.72 -5.03
CA THR A 272 41.88 -20.81 -4.66
C THR A 272 42.09 -21.82 -5.80
N ILE A 273 41.03 -22.12 -6.57
CA ILE A 273 41.13 -23.01 -7.73
C ILE A 273 41.97 -22.39 -8.83
N ALA A 274 41.81 -21.09 -9.11
CA ALA A 274 42.62 -20.41 -10.12
C ALA A 274 44.10 -20.33 -9.70
N GLU A 275 44.37 -20.11 -8.41
CA GLU A 275 45.73 -20.11 -7.85
C GLU A 275 46.40 -21.48 -7.90
N SER A 276 45.64 -22.58 -7.97
CA SER A 276 46.19 -23.92 -8.09
C SER A 276 46.94 -24.18 -9.41
N GLY A 277 46.82 -23.28 -10.39
CA GLY A 277 47.43 -23.41 -11.71
C GLY A 277 46.80 -24.48 -12.61
N CYS A 278 45.71 -25.12 -12.18
CA CYS A 278 44.97 -26.08 -12.98
C CYS A 278 44.11 -25.38 -14.03
N GLU A 279 44.14 -25.87 -15.27
CA GLU A 279 43.21 -25.44 -16.31
C GLU A 279 41.77 -25.87 -15.93
N VAL A 280 40.95 -24.87 -15.65
CA VAL A 280 39.51 -25.00 -15.39
C VAL A 280 38.71 -24.20 -16.43
N GLU A 281 37.43 -24.54 -16.59
CA GLU A 281 36.56 -23.99 -17.65
C GLU A 281 36.56 -22.46 -17.73
N ASP A 282 36.63 -21.78 -16.59
CA ASP A 282 36.58 -20.32 -16.51
C ASP A 282 37.95 -19.63 -16.75
N ALA A 283 39.05 -20.38 -16.72
CA ALA A 283 40.41 -19.83 -16.82
C ALA A 283 40.69 -19.04 -18.12
N PRO A 284 40.22 -19.46 -19.31
CA PRO A 284 40.37 -18.66 -20.53
C PRO A 284 39.69 -17.29 -20.44
N PHE A 285 38.53 -17.21 -19.79
CA PHE A 285 37.79 -15.94 -19.62
C PHE A 285 38.48 -15.01 -18.62
N ILE A 286 39.04 -15.58 -17.54
CA ILE A 286 39.83 -14.82 -16.55
C ILE A 286 41.06 -14.20 -17.21
N ARG A 287 41.85 -14.98 -17.97
CA ARG A 287 43.01 -14.45 -18.69
C ARG A 287 42.61 -13.40 -19.71
N ALA A 288 41.56 -13.66 -20.49
CA ALA A 288 41.09 -12.74 -21.51
C ALA A 288 40.66 -11.37 -20.93
N VAL A 289 40.00 -11.34 -19.76
CA VAL A 289 39.62 -10.07 -19.12
C VAL A 289 40.84 -9.36 -18.49
N GLN A 290 41.82 -10.09 -17.97
CA GLN A 290 43.06 -9.51 -17.44
C GLN A 290 43.87 -8.83 -18.55
N ASP A 291 44.08 -9.52 -19.67
CA ASP A 291 44.81 -8.98 -20.83
C ASP A 291 44.09 -7.73 -21.39
N ALA A 292 42.76 -7.81 -21.51
CA ALA A 292 41.94 -6.70 -21.98
C ALA A 292 41.93 -5.50 -21.00
N ALA A 293 41.96 -5.75 -19.69
CA ALA A 293 42.04 -4.68 -18.69
C ALA A 293 43.40 -3.97 -18.74
N ALA A 294 44.48 -4.72 -18.98
CA ALA A 294 45.81 -4.17 -19.21
C ALA A 294 45.87 -3.34 -20.49
N GLU A 295 45.21 -3.78 -21.57
CA GLU A 295 45.10 -3.02 -22.81
C GLU A 295 44.35 -1.70 -22.62
N ILE A 296 43.19 -1.71 -21.95
CA ILE A 296 42.44 -0.48 -21.61
C ILE A 296 43.28 0.45 -20.74
N SER A 297 43.99 -0.09 -19.75
CA SER A 297 44.92 0.67 -18.90
C SER A 297 45.96 1.40 -19.76
N GLY A 298 46.62 0.68 -20.68
CA GLY A 298 47.61 1.24 -21.61
C GLY A 298 47.03 2.31 -22.55
N LEU A 299 45.81 2.12 -23.05
CA LEU A 299 45.11 3.09 -23.89
C LEU A 299 44.83 4.40 -23.14
N LEU A 300 44.36 4.31 -21.88
CA LEU A 300 44.09 5.46 -21.02
C LEU A 300 45.38 6.21 -20.65
N GLU A 301 46.44 5.48 -20.29
CA GLU A 301 47.75 6.09 -20.00
C GLU A 301 48.35 6.75 -21.24
N HIS A 302 48.20 6.16 -22.42
CA HIS A 302 48.67 6.77 -23.66
C HIS A 302 47.90 8.05 -24.00
N ALA A 303 46.58 8.08 -23.74
CA ALA A 303 45.77 9.29 -23.88
C ALA A 303 46.22 10.41 -22.93
N LEU A 304 46.55 10.08 -21.67
CA LEU A 304 47.12 11.03 -20.72
C LEU A 304 48.48 11.57 -21.19
N ARG A 305 49.40 10.69 -21.61
CA ARG A 305 50.73 11.08 -22.09
C ARG A 305 50.70 11.98 -23.32
N ARG A 306 49.69 11.81 -24.19
CA ARG A 306 49.49 12.66 -25.38
C ARG A 306 48.70 13.95 -25.11
N GLY A 307 48.22 14.17 -23.88
CA GLY A 307 47.42 15.34 -23.53
C GLY A 307 46.01 15.33 -24.13
N GLU A 308 45.49 14.18 -24.55
CA GLU A 308 44.12 14.07 -25.09
C GLU A 308 43.05 14.22 -24.00
N ILE A 309 43.42 13.95 -22.76
CA ILE A 309 42.61 14.15 -21.55
C ILE A 309 43.54 14.52 -20.39
N SER A 310 43.06 15.32 -19.44
CA SER A 310 43.76 15.53 -18.17
C SER A 310 43.43 14.42 -17.15
N ALA A 311 44.32 14.21 -16.17
CA ALA A 311 44.03 13.28 -15.07
C ALA A 311 42.77 13.69 -14.27
N ALA A 312 42.48 15.00 -14.15
CA ALA A 312 41.25 15.45 -13.49
C ALA A 312 39.98 15.02 -14.24
N GLN A 313 40.01 15.10 -15.58
CA GLN A 313 38.87 14.70 -16.42
C GLN A 313 38.72 13.18 -16.51
N LEU A 314 39.83 12.42 -16.53
CA LEU A 314 39.78 10.96 -16.59
C LEU A 314 39.21 10.33 -15.32
N PHE A 315 39.46 10.96 -14.17
CA PHE A 315 38.98 10.54 -12.85
C PHE A 315 37.79 11.40 -12.38
N ASP A 316 37.04 12.00 -13.31
CA ASP A 316 35.87 12.81 -13.01
C ASP A 316 34.72 11.94 -12.51
N GLU A 317 34.30 12.16 -11.26
CA GLU A 317 33.17 11.48 -10.62
C GLU A 317 31.90 12.36 -10.57
N GLN A 318 31.89 13.51 -11.28
CA GLN A 318 30.73 14.39 -11.36
C GLN A 318 29.76 13.92 -12.45
N TYR A 319 28.95 12.91 -12.15
CA TYR A 319 27.92 12.39 -13.07
C TYR A 319 26.79 13.40 -13.28
N ARG A 320 26.69 13.97 -14.47
CA ARG A 320 25.64 14.94 -14.83
C ARG A 320 24.46 14.22 -15.44
N PRO A 321 23.25 14.28 -14.86
CA PRO A 321 22.10 13.53 -15.38
C PRO A 321 21.69 14.04 -16.78
N ILE A 322 21.33 13.11 -17.66
CA ILE A 322 20.76 13.39 -18.98
C ILE A 322 19.23 13.42 -18.83
N ALA A 323 18.64 14.58 -19.07
CA ALA A 323 17.20 14.77 -18.92
C ALA A 323 16.38 13.87 -19.86
N GLY A 324 15.24 13.39 -19.39
CA GLY A 324 14.32 12.55 -20.17
C GLY A 324 14.77 11.11 -20.38
N THR A 325 15.73 10.62 -19.58
CA THR A 325 16.21 9.23 -19.64
C THR A 325 15.63 8.37 -18.53
N GLU A 326 15.18 7.17 -18.88
CA GLU A 326 14.65 6.16 -17.96
C GLU A 326 15.00 4.74 -18.48
N PRO A 327 15.88 3.97 -17.81
CA PRO A 327 16.63 4.32 -16.59
C PRO A 327 17.59 5.51 -16.77
N ALA A 328 17.89 6.22 -15.68
CA ALA A 328 18.69 7.44 -15.71
C ALA A 328 20.08 7.23 -16.32
N GLN A 329 20.42 8.06 -17.31
CA GLN A 329 21.76 8.15 -17.90
C GLN A 329 22.46 9.43 -17.45
N HIS A 330 23.80 9.43 -17.45
CA HIS A 330 24.63 10.52 -16.97
C HIS A 330 25.83 10.76 -17.90
N GLU A 331 26.36 11.97 -17.92
CA GLU A 331 27.60 12.33 -18.60
C GLU A 331 28.74 12.63 -17.61
N THR A 332 29.97 12.40 -18.04
CA THR A 332 31.24 12.70 -17.36
C THR A 332 32.28 13.21 -18.35
N ALA A 333 33.34 13.85 -17.85
CA ALA A 333 34.37 14.45 -18.70
C ALA A 333 35.13 13.45 -19.60
N PHE A 334 35.20 12.17 -19.25
CA PHE A 334 35.94 11.15 -20.02
C PHE A 334 35.09 10.41 -21.06
N ASN A 335 33.81 10.74 -21.19
CA ASN A 335 32.88 10.05 -22.08
C ASN A 335 33.34 9.96 -23.54
N ALA A 336 33.76 11.09 -24.11
CA ALA A 336 34.21 11.14 -25.51
C ALA A 336 35.47 10.29 -25.75
N LEU A 337 36.35 10.20 -24.75
CA LEU A 337 37.55 9.36 -24.80
C LEU A 337 37.16 7.88 -24.76
N ALA A 338 36.30 7.50 -23.81
CA ALA A 338 35.81 6.14 -23.67
C ALA A 338 35.05 5.66 -24.91
N ASP A 339 34.23 6.50 -25.53
CA ASP A 339 33.49 6.16 -26.76
C ASP A 339 34.42 5.82 -27.93
N ARG A 340 35.60 6.43 -27.97
CA ARG A 340 36.61 6.19 -29.01
C ARG A 340 37.45 4.95 -28.70
N LEU A 341 37.95 4.82 -27.47
CA LEU A 341 38.96 3.81 -27.13
C LEU A 341 38.36 2.47 -26.70
N PHE A 342 37.31 2.47 -25.89
CA PHE A 342 36.82 1.22 -25.27
C PHE A 342 36.23 0.21 -26.26
N PRO A 343 35.51 0.62 -27.33
CA PRO A 343 34.98 -0.34 -28.29
C PRO A 343 36.04 -1.21 -28.99
N GLU A 344 37.28 -0.73 -29.14
CA GLU A 344 38.36 -1.50 -29.76
C GLU A 344 38.63 -2.81 -29.01
N VAL A 345 38.58 -2.74 -27.67
CA VAL A 345 38.77 -3.91 -26.79
C VAL A 345 37.45 -4.63 -26.54
N GLN A 346 36.39 -3.89 -26.20
CA GLN A 346 35.11 -4.46 -25.77
C GLN A 346 34.43 -5.29 -26.87
N GLU A 347 34.47 -4.84 -28.13
CA GLU A 347 33.84 -5.57 -29.26
C GLU A 347 34.66 -6.80 -29.67
N ARG A 348 35.99 -6.73 -29.54
CA ARG A 348 36.87 -7.88 -29.77
C ARG A 348 36.58 -8.99 -28.75
N LEU A 349 36.49 -8.63 -27.47
CA LEU A 349 36.17 -9.58 -26.40
C LEU A 349 34.75 -10.12 -26.50
N LEU A 350 33.80 -9.34 -27.02
CA LEU A 350 32.46 -9.84 -27.30
C LEU A 350 32.45 -11.01 -28.30
N SER A 351 33.43 -11.06 -29.21
CA SER A 351 33.57 -12.11 -30.22
C SER A 351 34.52 -13.23 -29.79
N PHE A 352 35.01 -13.23 -28.55
CA PHE A 352 35.97 -14.21 -28.03
C PHE A 352 35.38 -15.63 -27.92
N SER A 353 34.10 -15.74 -27.57
CA SER A 353 33.37 -17.01 -27.45
C SER A 353 31.87 -16.76 -27.55
N ASP A 354 31.12 -17.72 -28.08
CA ASP A 354 29.65 -17.69 -28.13
C ASP A 354 29.00 -17.61 -26.73
N LYS A 355 29.75 -17.94 -25.67
CA LYS A 355 29.30 -17.76 -24.29
C LYS A 355 29.31 -16.30 -23.85
N VAL A 356 30.13 -15.42 -24.47
CA VAL A 356 30.29 -14.03 -24.03
C VAL A 356 29.02 -13.23 -24.32
N VAL A 357 28.47 -12.63 -23.26
CA VAL A 357 27.28 -11.80 -23.35
C VAL A 357 27.67 -10.33 -23.51
N PHE A 358 28.66 -9.86 -22.75
CA PHE A 358 29.22 -8.52 -22.86
C PHE A 358 30.63 -8.39 -22.29
N CYS A 359 31.33 -7.35 -22.72
CA CYS A 359 32.56 -6.83 -22.11
C CYS A 359 32.42 -5.31 -21.91
N ILE A 360 32.67 -4.81 -20.70
CA ILE A 360 32.53 -3.39 -20.35
C ILE A 360 33.62 -2.91 -19.41
N ALA A 361 34.11 -1.70 -19.63
CA ALA A 361 34.87 -0.95 -18.64
C ALA A 361 33.92 -0.12 -17.76
N VAL A 362 34.11 -0.21 -16.46
CA VAL A 362 33.39 0.58 -15.45
C VAL A 362 34.39 1.35 -14.60
N ASP A 363 34.03 2.57 -14.22
CA ASP A 363 34.79 3.26 -13.18
C ASP A 363 34.52 2.66 -11.79
N ARG A 364 35.25 3.12 -10.77
CA ARG A 364 35.14 2.66 -9.37
C ARG A 364 33.77 2.83 -8.70
N ASN A 365 32.88 3.60 -9.32
CA ASN A 365 31.52 3.86 -8.84
C ASN A 365 30.47 3.08 -9.64
N GLY A 366 30.91 2.20 -10.54
CA GLY A 366 30.05 1.36 -11.36
C GLY A 366 29.47 2.09 -12.58
N TYR A 367 30.01 3.24 -12.96
CA TYR A 367 29.56 3.98 -14.13
C TYR A 367 30.11 3.35 -15.41
N VAL A 368 29.21 2.92 -16.28
CA VAL A 368 29.50 2.44 -17.63
C VAL A 368 29.42 3.61 -18.57
N SER A 369 30.55 4.24 -18.88
CA SER A 369 30.58 5.29 -19.90
C SER A 369 30.10 4.75 -21.25
N THR A 370 30.75 3.70 -21.74
CA THR A 370 30.53 3.15 -23.08
C THR A 370 30.40 1.63 -22.96
N HIS A 371 29.31 1.07 -23.48
CA HIS A 371 29.08 -0.37 -23.48
C HIS A 371 29.46 -0.95 -24.85
N ASN A 372 29.42 -2.28 -25.01
CA ASN A 372 29.30 -2.89 -26.33
C ASN A 372 28.21 -2.23 -27.19
N ARG A 373 28.45 -2.10 -28.50
CA ARG A 373 27.59 -1.38 -29.46
C ARG A 373 26.14 -1.83 -29.43
N LYS A 374 25.89 -3.13 -29.28
CA LYS A 374 24.53 -3.70 -29.19
C LYS A 374 23.71 -3.19 -27.99
N TYR A 375 24.37 -2.64 -26.97
CA TYR A 375 23.75 -2.08 -25.76
C TYR A 375 23.91 -0.54 -25.64
N CYS A 376 24.39 0.11 -26.70
CA CYS A 376 24.49 1.56 -26.81
C CYS A 376 23.33 2.14 -27.65
N GLN A 377 22.16 1.52 -27.58
CA GLN A 377 21.00 1.98 -28.34
C GLN A 377 20.38 3.22 -27.66
N ARG A 378 19.85 4.16 -28.45
CA ARG A 378 19.15 5.33 -27.90
C ARG A 378 17.91 4.90 -27.14
N GLN A 379 17.66 5.50 -25.98
CA GLN A 379 16.44 5.24 -25.23
C GLN A 379 15.18 5.61 -26.01
N ARG A 380 14.14 4.80 -25.84
CA ARG A 380 12.79 5.01 -26.33
C ARG A 380 11.97 5.66 -25.22
N PRO A 381 11.34 6.83 -25.47
CA PRO A 381 10.50 7.48 -24.46
C PRO A 381 9.38 6.55 -23.97
N GLY A 382 9.27 6.39 -22.64
CA GLY A 382 8.21 5.59 -22.00
C GLY A 382 8.37 4.07 -22.08
N ASP A 383 9.44 3.54 -22.70
CA ASP A 383 9.68 2.09 -22.82
C ASP A 383 10.84 1.63 -21.93
N THR A 384 10.61 1.67 -20.61
CA THR A 384 11.62 1.31 -19.59
C THR A 384 12.12 -0.12 -19.72
N VAL A 385 11.28 -1.04 -20.20
CA VAL A 385 11.65 -2.45 -20.40
C VAL A 385 12.68 -2.57 -21.52
N TRP A 386 12.42 -1.98 -22.69
CA TRP A 386 13.38 -1.99 -23.79
C TRP A 386 14.65 -1.21 -23.42
N ASN A 387 14.52 -0.05 -22.78
CA ASN A 387 15.66 0.77 -22.36
C ASN A 387 16.58 0.01 -21.40
N THR A 388 16.00 -0.76 -20.48
CA THR A 388 16.76 -1.58 -19.52
C THR A 388 17.59 -2.65 -20.22
N ALA A 389 17.03 -3.30 -21.25
CA ALA A 389 17.71 -4.34 -22.01
C ALA A 389 18.75 -3.81 -23.01
N HIS A 390 18.47 -2.67 -23.67
CA HIS A 390 19.19 -2.24 -24.88
C HIS A 390 19.98 -0.93 -24.76
N SER A 391 19.71 -0.09 -23.76
CA SER A 391 20.43 1.18 -23.51
C SER A 391 21.13 1.11 -22.15
N ARG A 392 22.29 0.47 -22.12
CA ARG A 392 23.04 0.18 -20.88
C ARG A 392 24.32 1.00 -20.70
N TYR A 393 24.65 1.84 -21.67
CA TYR A 393 25.71 2.85 -21.57
C TYR A 393 25.24 4.11 -20.84
N ARG A 394 26.19 4.92 -20.37
CA ARG A 394 25.99 6.13 -19.55
C ARG A 394 25.21 5.88 -18.26
N ARG A 395 25.19 4.65 -17.76
CA ARG A 395 24.43 4.24 -16.56
C ARG A 395 25.35 3.87 -15.43
N ILE A 396 24.86 4.04 -14.22
CA ILE A 396 25.53 3.61 -12.99
C ILE A 396 24.93 2.27 -12.55
N PHE A 397 25.78 1.26 -12.40
CA PHE A 397 25.44 -0.06 -11.84
C PHE A 397 26.16 -0.20 -10.50
N ASN A 398 25.53 0.33 -9.45
CA ASN A 398 26.07 0.40 -8.09
C ASN A 398 25.45 -0.65 -7.15
N ASP A 399 24.90 -1.72 -7.72
CA ASP A 399 24.52 -2.93 -6.98
C ASP A 399 25.76 -3.67 -6.45
N ARG A 400 25.57 -4.68 -5.57
CA ARG A 400 26.69 -5.41 -4.96
C ARG A 400 27.66 -5.96 -6.03
N THR A 401 27.14 -6.62 -7.06
CA THR A 401 27.96 -7.24 -8.11
C THR A 401 28.70 -6.18 -8.91
N GLY A 402 27.99 -5.12 -9.32
CA GLY A 402 28.59 -4.00 -10.05
C GLY A 402 29.74 -3.33 -9.29
N LEU A 403 29.54 -3.01 -8.01
CA LEU A 403 30.57 -2.38 -7.18
C LEU A 403 31.72 -3.32 -6.82
N ALA A 404 31.45 -4.60 -6.59
CA ALA A 404 32.50 -5.58 -6.32
C ALA A 404 33.49 -5.67 -7.47
N SER A 405 33.01 -5.72 -8.71
CA SER A 405 33.88 -5.70 -9.90
C SER A 405 34.55 -4.34 -10.12
N ALA A 406 33.81 -3.25 -9.98
CA ALA A 406 34.32 -1.89 -10.19
C ALA A 406 35.46 -1.51 -9.23
N ARG A 407 35.42 -2.04 -8.00
CA ARG A 407 36.37 -1.73 -6.91
C ARG A 407 37.37 -2.86 -6.65
N ASN A 408 37.33 -3.92 -7.46
CA ASN A 408 38.26 -5.03 -7.33
C ASN A 408 39.68 -4.54 -7.64
N GLN A 409 40.61 -4.75 -6.70
CA GLN A 409 42.05 -4.49 -6.87
C GLN A 409 42.88 -5.78 -6.93
N LYS A 410 42.25 -6.95 -6.75
CA LYS A 410 42.90 -8.26 -6.95
C LYS A 410 43.12 -8.52 -8.44
N PRO A 411 44.03 -9.44 -8.83
CA PRO A 411 44.27 -9.74 -10.25
C PRO A 411 43.02 -10.09 -11.04
N PHE A 412 42.03 -10.74 -10.42
CA PHE A 412 40.71 -10.93 -10.99
C PHE A 412 39.65 -11.13 -9.89
N LEU A 413 38.38 -11.09 -10.28
CA LEU A 413 37.21 -11.52 -9.52
C LEU A 413 36.35 -12.37 -10.45
N LEU A 414 35.91 -13.56 -10.01
CA LEU A 414 34.89 -14.34 -10.71
C LEU A 414 33.66 -14.47 -9.82
N GLN A 415 32.52 -14.00 -10.31
CA GLN A 415 31.26 -14.03 -9.57
C GLN A 415 30.10 -14.48 -10.45
N THR A 416 29.04 -14.97 -9.80
CA THR A 416 27.77 -15.31 -10.44
C THR A 416 26.71 -14.33 -9.98
N TYR A 417 25.90 -13.82 -10.92
CA TYR A 417 24.83 -12.89 -10.57
C TYR A 417 23.64 -12.97 -11.54
N ARG A 418 22.49 -12.44 -11.08
CA ARG A 418 21.29 -12.26 -11.90
C ARG A 418 21.33 -10.88 -12.55
N ARG A 419 21.37 -10.84 -13.89
CA ARG A 419 21.28 -9.61 -14.67
C ARG A 419 19.82 -9.28 -14.94
N ASP A 420 19.41 -8.07 -14.57
CA ASP A 420 18.11 -7.50 -14.91
C ASP A 420 18.03 -7.16 -16.42
N MET A 421 17.02 -7.70 -17.09
CA MET A 421 16.69 -7.48 -18.50
C MET A 421 15.45 -6.60 -18.70
N GLY A 422 14.86 -6.08 -17.61
CA GLY A 422 13.63 -5.30 -17.63
C GLY A 422 12.37 -6.18 -17.52
N GLY A 423 11.28 -5.59 -17.02
CA GLY A 423 9.98 -6.26 -16.90
C GLY A 423 9.99 -7.48 -15.97
N GLY A 424 10.86 -7.49 -14.96
CA GLY A 424 11.00 -8.61 -14.02
C GLY A 424 11.73 -9.84 -14.60
N ARG A 425 12.29 -9.73 -15.81
CA ARG A 425 13.07 -10.82 -16.42
C ARG A 425 14.53 -10.72 -16.00
N PHE A 426 15.06 -11.81 -15.48
CA PHE A 426 16.46 -11.92 -15.10
C PHE A 426 17.14 -13.06 -15.85
N VAL A 427 18.42 -12.89 -16.14
CA VAL A 427 19.27 -13.93 -16.74
C VAL A 427 20.46 -14.13 -15.83
N LEU A 428 20.78 -15.39 -15.55
CA LEU A 428 21.91 -15.76 -14.72
C LEU A 428 23.19 -15.76 -15.56
N LEU A 429 24.23 -15.07 -15.08
CA LEU A 429 25.52 -14.95 -15.77
C LEU A 429 26.68 -15.21 -14.81
N LYS A 430 27.79 -15.69 -15.37
CA LYS A 430 29.12 -15.56 -14.76
C LYS A 430 29.76 -14.26 -15.22
N GLU A 431 30.57 -13.66 -14.37
CA GLU A 431 31.35 -12.48 -14.70
C GLU A 431 32.77 -12.59 -14.15
N ALA A 432 33.75 -12.53 -15.05
CA ALA A 432 35.15 -12.32 -14.71
C ALA A 432 35.46 -10.83 -14.80
N ALA A 433 36.14 -10.27 -13.80
CA ALA A 433 36.54 -8.87 -13.79
C ALA A 433 38.01 -8.70 -13.41
N ALA A 434 38.67 -7.68 -13.97
CA ALA A 434 40.07 -7.35 -13.68
C ALA A 434 40.24 -5.82 -13.50
N PRO A 435 41.16 -5.38 -12.63
CA PRO A 435 41.35 -3.95 -12.35
C PRO A 435 41.94 -3.21 -13.55
N ILE A 436 41.40 -2.02 -13.81
CA ILE A 436 42.00 -1.01 -14.68
C ILE A 436 42.74 -0.03 -13.77
N THR A 437 44.03 0.12 -14.02
CA THR A 437 44.92 1.02 -13.27
C THR A 437 45.61 1.94 -14.25
N VAL A 438 45.62 3.24 -13.98
CA VAL A 438 46.21 4.25 -14.86
C VAL A 438 47.23 5.04 -14.05
N ASP A 439 48.50 5.00 -14.45
CA ASP A 439 49.62 5.64 -13.73
C ASP A 439 49.64 5.25 -12.23
N GLY A 440 49.42 3.97 -11.94
CA GLY A 440 49.40 3.43 -10.56
C GLY A 440 48.14 3.77 -9.75
N ARG A 441 47.16 4.49 -10.31
CA ARG A 441 45.88 4.82 -9.66
C ARG A 441 44.77 3.93 -10.20
N HIS A 442 44.02 3.30 -9.30
CA HIS A 442 42.86 2.48 -9.67
C HIS A 442 41.75 3.35 -10.29
N TRP A 443 41.44 3.12 -11.56
CA TRP A 443 40.40 3.83 -12.29
C TRP A 443 39.03 3.15 -12.11
N GLY A 444 39.02 1.83 -12.25
CA GLY A 444 37.84 0.99 -12.11
C GLY A 444 38.15 -0.44 -12.57
N GLY A 445 37.20 -1.15 -13.16
CA GLY A 445 37.37 -2.54 -13.58
C GLY A 445 36.88 -2.80 -15.00
N LEU A 446 37.52 -3.75 -15.69
CA LEU A 446 36.96 -4.36 -16.90
C LEU A 446 36.19 -5.61 -16.49
N ARG A 447 34.97 -5.78 -17.03
CA ARG A 447 34.03 -6.85 -16.72
C ARG A 447 33.71 -7.62 -17.98
N LEU A 448 33.90 -8.94 -17.96
CA LEU A 448 33.56 -9.87 -19.02
C LEU A 448 32.49 -10.84 -18.49
N ALA A 449 31.26 -10.69 -18.96
CA ALA A 449 30.16 -11.56 -18.56
C ALA A 449 29.84 -12.60 -19.62
N PHE A 450 29.60 -13.83 -19.19
CA PHE A 450 29.40 -14.99 -20.04
C PHE A 450 28.39 -15.98 -19.44
N ASN A 451 27.78 -16.78 -20.29
CA ASN A 451 26.86 -17.85 -19.89
C ASN A 451 27.63 -19.02 -19.26
N PHE A 452 26.92 -19.82 -18.47
CA PHE A 452 27.46 -21.05 -17.87
C PHE A 452 27.95 -22.07 -18.90
#